data_AF-A0A433PF43-F1
#
_entry.id   AF-A0A433PF43-F1
#
_cell.length_a   1.000
_cell.length_b   1.000
_cell.length_c   1.000
_cell.angle_alpha   90.00
_cell.angle_beta   90.00
_cell.angle_gamma   90.00
#
_symmetry.space_group_name_H-M   'P 1'
#
loop_
_entity.id
_entity.type
_entity.pdbx_description
1 polymer ?
#
loop_
_entity_poly.entity_id
_entity_poly.type
_entity_poly.pdbx_seq_one_letter_code
_entity_poly.pdbx_strand_id
1 'polypeptide(L)'
;MQDIFSLWAYLDPARSPVAHLLDPAGREPVAEALNSAILVSQNRPAIPPLECIFRQSVLTNRELVSQASGRAAFFNVYRDCLL
;
A
#
# COMPACT_ATOMS: atom_id res chain seq x y z
N MET A 1 -8.35 -0.49 21.03
CA MET A 1 -9.82 -0.24 20.94
C MET A 1 -10.25 0.86 21.90
N GLN A 2 -9.76 0.86 23.15
CA GLN A 2 -9.99 1.95 24.11
C GLN A 2 -9.55 3.32 23.58
N ASP A 3 -8.44 3.39 22.83
CA ASP A 3 -7.95 4.65 22.25
C ASP A 3 -8.94 5.27 21.26
N ILE A 4 -9.55 4.49 20.39
CA ILE A 4 -10.57 4.98 19.44
C ILE A 4 -11.79 5.50 20.18
N PHE A 5 -12.26 4.79 21.21
CA PHE A 5 -13.41 5.24 22.00
C PHE A 5 -13.09 6.50 22.83
N SER A 6 -11.83 6.71 23.20
CA SER A 6 -11.40 7.93 23.90
C SER A 6 -11.61 9.21 23.07
N LEU A 7 -11.68 9.11 21.74
CA LEU A 7 -12.00 10.23 20.85
C LEU A 7 -13.38 10.86 21.17
N TRP A 8 -14.34 10.05 21.64
CA TRP A 8 -15.69 10.51 21.96
C TRP A 8 -15.75 11.36 23.22
N ALA A 9 -14.72 11.33 24.07
CA ALA A 9 -14.64 12.15 25.27
C ALA A 9 -14.30 13.63 24.97
N TYR A 10 -13.92 13.95 23.74
CA TYR A 10 -13.53 15.30 23.31
C TYR A 10 -14.60 15.91 22.41
N LEU A 11 -14.96 17.18 22.68
CA LEU A 11 -15.88 17.95 21.83
C LEU A 11 -15.32 18.12 20.41
N ASP A 12 -14.00 18.27 20.31
CA ASP A 12 -13.25 18.23 19.06
C ASP A 12 -12.25 17.06 19.08
N PRO A 13 -12.56 15.93 18.43
CA PRO A 13 -11.72 14.73 18.40
C PRO A 13 -10.31 14.96 17.84
N ALA A 14 -10.13 15.98 16.97
CA ALA A 14 -8.84 16.30 16.37
C ALA A 14 -7.86 16.94 17.37
N ARG A 15 -8.34 17.38 18.54
CA ARG A 15 -7.51 17.92 19.63
C ARG A 15 -7.18 16.88 20.70
N SER A 16 -7.63 15.63 20.52
CA SER A 16 -7.33 14.56 21.46
C SER A 16 -5.87 14.11 21.38
N PRO A 17 -5.31 13.51 22.45
CA PRO A 17 -3.97 12.90 22.42
C PRO A 17 -3.83 11.79 21.36
N VAL A 18 -4.95 11.22 20.92
CA VAL A 18 -5.00 10.14 19.92
C VAL A 18 -5.54 10.60 18.57
N ALA A 19 -5.49 11.90 18.28
CA ALA A 19 -5.95 12.48 17.02
C ALA A 19 -5.24 11.90 15.77
N HIS A 20 -4.05 11.31 15.94
CA HIS A 20 -3.35 10.57 14.88
C HIS A 20 -4.17 9.38 14.33
N LEU A 21 -5.11 8.84 15.11
CA LEU A 21 -6.04 7.80 14.63
C LEU A 21 -7.04 8.32 13.59
N LEU A 22 -7.21 9.64 13.48
CA LEU A 22 -8.06 10.29 12.49
C LEU A 22 -7.31 10.66 11.21
N ASP A 23 -6.01 10.39 11.14
CA ASP A 23 -5.18 10.70 9.99
C ASP A 23 -5.76 10.06 8.71
N PRO A 24 -6.11 10.85 7.69
CA PRO A 24 -6.56 10.33 6.40
C PRO A 24 -5.61 9.32 5.76
N ALA A 25 -4.30 9.39 6.04
CA ALA A 25 -3.30 8.43 5.56
C ALA A 25 -3.60 6.99 6.01
N GLY A 26 -4.31 6.81 7.14
CA GLY A 26 -4.76 5.49 7.59
C GLY A 26 -5.87 4.86 6.72
N ARG A 27 -6.50 5.62 5.83
CA ARG A 27 -7.62 5.13 5.00
C ARG A 27 -7.17 4.25 3.84
N GLU A 28 -6.05 4.60 3.21
CA GLU A 28 -5.49 3.84 2.07
C GLU A 28 -5.24 2.37 2.39
N PRO A 29 -4.49 2.00 3.45
CA PRO A 29 -4.24 0.59 3.76
C PRO A 29 -5.53 -0.18 4.13
N VAL A 30 -6.51 0.50 4.75
CA VAL A 30 -7.81 -0.11 5.06
C VAL A 30 -8.61 -0.37 3.78
N ALA A 31 -8.62 0.58 2.85
CA ALA A 31 -9.30 0.43 1.56
C ALA A 31 -8.65 -0.68 0.72
N GLU A 32 -7.31 -0.76 0.69
CA GLU A 32 -6.58 -1.84 0.03
C GLU A 32 -6.94 -3.21 0.62
N ALA A 33 -6.89 -3.35 1.95
CA ALA A 33 -7.24 -4.60 2.62
C ALA A 33 -8.70 -5.02 2.35
N LEU A 34 -9.63 -4.07 2.34
CA LEU A 34 -11.02 -4.31 2.01
C LEU A 34 -11.18 -4.76 0.54
N ASN A 35 -10.53 -4.07 -0.40
CA ASN A 35 -10.59 -4.41 -1.82
C ASN A 35 -10.07 -5.83 -2.07
N SER A 36 -8.96 -6.21 -1.43
CA SER A 36 -8.43 -7.58 -1.50
C SER A 36 -9.40 -8.60 -0.88
N ALA A 37 -10.01 -8.30 0.26
CA ALA A 37 -10.98 -9.20 0.90
C ALA A 37 -12.23 -9.43 0.02
N ILE A 38 -12.72 -8.39 -0.65
CA ILE A 38 -13.83 -8.51 -1.61
C ILE A 38 -13.45 -9.44 -2.76
N LEU A 39 -12.26 -9.28 -3.34
CA LEU A 39 -11.80 -10.16 -4.43
C LEU A 39 -11.74 -11.62 -3.97
N VAL A 40 -11.16 -11.89 -2.80
CA VAL A 40 -11.10 -13.24 -2.22
C VAL A 40 -12.50 -13.81 -2.01
N SER A 41 -13.45 -13.02 -1.50
CA SER A 41 -14.84 -13.46 -1.30
C SER A 41 -15.54 -13.87 -2.60
N GLN A 42 -15.10 -13.31 -3.72
CA GLN A 42 -15.59 -13.63 -5.07
C GLN A 42 -14.81 -14.77 -5.74
N ASN A 43 -13.95 -15.49 -5.01
CA ASN A 43 -13.00 -16.47 -5.55
C ASN A 43 -12.06 -15.88 -6.62
N ARG A 44 -11.70 -14.61 -6.49
CA ARG A 44 -10.69 -13.94 -7.32
C ARG A 44 -9.38 -13.79 -6.53
N PRO A 45 -8.22 -13.68 -7.20
CA PRO A 45 -6.95 -13.40 -6.53
C PRO A 45 -7.03 -12.09 -5.72
N ALA A 46 -6.46 -12.09 -4.51
CA ALA A 46 -6.45 -10.93 -3.61
C ALA A 46 -5.66 -9.73 -4.18
N ILE A 47 -4.69 -10.02 -5.03
CA ILE A 47 -3.81 -9.05 -5.69
C ILE A 47 -4.18 -9.04 -7.18
N PRO A 48 -4.50 -7.87 -7.77
CA PRO A 48 -4.74 -7.76 -9.20
C PRO A 48 -3.56 -8.30 -10.03
N PRO A 49 -3.81 -9.00 -11.15
CA PRO A 49 -2.73 -9.53 -12.00
C PRO A 49 -1.71 -8.47 -12.46
N LEU A 50 -2.17 -7.26 -12.76
CA LEU A 50 -1.30 -6.15 -13.17
C LEU A 50 -0.32 -5.75 -12.06
N GLU A 51 -0.81 -5.67 -10.82
CA GLU A 51 0.03 -5.37 -9.67
C GLU A 51 1.05 -6.48 -9.40
N CYS A 52 0.64 -7.75 -9.56
CA CYS A 52 1.55 -8.88 -9.48
C CYS A 52 2.70 -8.76 -10.49
N ILE A 53 2.39 -8.49 -11.77
CA ILE A 53 3.39 -8.31 -12.83
C ILE A 53 4.29 -7.11 -12.52
N PHE A 54 3.73 -5.99 -12.08
CA PHE A 54 4.51 -4.81 -11.73
C PHE A 54 5.50 -5.10 -10.58
N ARG A 55 5.03 -5.72 -9.49
CA ARG A 55 5.88 -6.14 -8.35
C ARG A 55 6.97 -7.10 -8.82
N GLN A 56 6.64 -8.05 -9.69
CA GLN A 56 7.63 -8.98 -10.25
C GLN A 56 8.66 -8.26 -11.11
N SER A 57 8.27 -7.30 -11.96
CA SER A 57 9.19 -6.49 -12.76
C SER A 57 10.14 -5.68 -11.89
N VAL A 58 9.66 -5.10 -10.78
CA VAL A 58 10.51 -4.40 -9.79
C VAL A 58 11.55 -5.34 -9.22
N LEU A 59 11.16 -6.53 -8.79
CA LEU A 59 12.07 -7.52 -8.19
C LEU A 59 13.07 -8.06 -9.22
N THR A 60 12.60 -8.42 -10.41
CA THR A 60 13.47 -8.87 -11.51
C THR A 60 14.49 -7.80 -11.88
N ASN A 61 14.10 -6.53 -11.98
CA ASN A 61 15.05 -5.46 -12.28
C ASN A 61 16.10 -5.30 -11.17
N ARG A 62 15.68 -5.35 -9.90
CA ARG A 62 16.61 -5.31 -8.75
C ARG A 62 17.60 -6.47 -8.78
N GLU A 63 17.14 -7.67 -9.10
CA GLU A 63 17.98 -8.86 -9.22
C GLU A 63 18.96 -8.76 -10.41
N LEU A 64 18.53 -8.20 -11.54
CA LEU A 64 19.44 -7.96 -12.65
C LEU A 64 20.52 -6.93 -12.30
N VAL A 65 20.18 -5.90 -11.52
CA VAL A 65 21.16 -4.93 -11.01
C VAL A 65 22.16 -5.58 -10.06
N SER A 66 21.71 -6.45 -9.14
CA SER A 66 22.61 -7.16 -8.21
C SER A 66 23.58 -8.08 -8.95
N GLN A 67 23.17 -8.63 -10.09
CA GLN A 67 24.00 -9.41 -11.01
C GLN A 67 24.88 -8.54 -11.95
N ALA A 68 25.06 -7.26 -11.64
CA ALA A 68 25.86 -6.31 -12.41
C ALA A 68 25.40 -6.10 -13.87
N SER A 69 24.11 -6.29 -14.16
CA SER A 69 23.54 -5.93 -15.46
C SER A 69 23.48 -4.41 -15.61
N GLY A 70 24.40 -3.84 -16.37
CA GLY A 70 24.44 -2.40 -16.62
C GLY A 70 23.14 -1.86 -17.26
N ARG A 71 22.43 -2.65 -18.07
CA ARG A 71 21.15 -2.24 -18.68
C ARG A 71 20.05 -2.08 -17.65
N ALA A 72 19.98 -2.99 -16.67
CA ALA A 72 18.99 -2.92 -15.59
C ALA A 72 19.23 -1.73 -14.66
N ALA A 73 20.49 -1.31 -14.50
CA ALA A 73 20.83 -0.13 -13.69
C ALA A 73 20.29 1.18 -14.26
N PHE A 74 20.06 1.26 -15.58
CA PHE A 74 19.46 2.43 -16.22
C PHE A 74 17.93 2.42 -16.25
N PHE A 75 17.30 1.31 -15.88
CA PHE A 75 15.85 1.17 -15.89
C PHE A 75 15.29 1.32 -14.49
N ASN A 76 14.32 2.21 -14.31
CA ASN A 76 13.59 2.39 -13.05
C ASN A 76 12.12 2.09 -13.28
N VAL A 77 11.69 0.90 -12.85
CA VAL A 77 10.33 0.39 -13.06
C VAL A 77 9.24 1.35 -12.57
N TYR A 78 9.46 2.09 -11.47
CA TYR A 78 8.47 3.06 -10.98
C TYR A 78 8.39 4.30 -11.88
N ARG A 79 9.55 4.86 -12.23
CA ARG A 79 9.61 6.05 -13.08
C ARG A 79 9.15 5.75 -14.50
N ASP A 80 9.61 4.65 -15.07
CA ASP A 80 9.48 4.38 -16.50
C ASP A 80 8.16 3.66 -16.86
N CYS A 81 7.40 3.18 -15.88
CA CYS A 81 6.11 2.51 -16.11
C CYS A 81 4.90 3.18 -15.43
N LEU A 82 5.10 4.11 -14.48
CA LEU A 82 3.99 4.78 -13.77
C LEU A 82 3.97 6.31 -13.92
N LEU A 83 5.00 6.91 -14.51
CA LEU A 83 5.05 8.35 -14.87
C LEU A 83 5.10 8.50 -16.39
#